data_AF-A0A423Q2W3-F1
#
_entry.id   AF-A0A423Q2W3-F1
#
_cell.length_a   1.000
_cell.length_b   1.000
_cell.length_c   1.000
_cell.angle_alpha   90.00
_cell.angle_beta   90.00
_cell.angle_gamma   90.00
#
_symmetry.space_group_name_H-M   'P 1'
#
loop_
_entity.id
_entity.type
_entity.pdbx_description
1 polymer ?
#
loop_
_entity_poly.entity_id
_entity_poly.type
_entity_poly.pdbx_seq_one_letter_code
_entity_poly.pdbx_strand_id
1 'polypeptide(L)'
;MSRQNLRKIATKNGATFPSAVHEGHPSIWHLSDALSWLAEHGYAVDAATLEISAAARELNTAIQARRLSADRSRELESLMA
;
A
#
# COMPACT_ATOMS: atom_id res chain seq x y z
N MET A 1 2.72 -15.69 6.57
CA MET A 1 1.80 -14.90 7.42
C MET A 1 0.35 -15.18 7.06
N SER A 2 -0.59 -15.11 8.02
CA SER A 2 -2.04 -15.20 7.72
C SER A 2 -2.70 -13.81 7.66
N ARG A 3 -3.85 -13.71 6.99
CA ARG A 3 -4.66 -12.46 6.95
C ARG A 3 -5.01 -11.96 8.35
N GLN A 4 -5.37 -12.87 9.27
CA GLN A 4 -5.70 -12.53 10.65
C GLN A 4 -4.48 -11.99 11.41
N ASN A 5 -3.29 -12.55 11.18
CA ASN A 5 -2.06 -12.07 11.78
C ASN A 5 -1.72 -10.65 11.30
N LEU A 6 -1.84 -10.39 9.98
CA LEU A 6 -1.59 -9.07 9.41
C LEU A 6 -2.57 -8.03 9.98
N ARG A 7 -3.85 -8.35 10.08
CA ARG A 7 -4.84 -7.46 10.70
C ARG A 7 -4.50 -7.15 12.15
N LYS A 8 -4.05 -8.14 12.92
CA LYS A 8 -3.61 -7.94 14.32
C LYS A 8 -2.42 -6.99 14.40
N ILE A 9 -1.44 -7.12 13.51
CA ILE A 9 -0.29 -6.22 13.42
C ILE A 9 -0.74 -4.81 13.08
N ALA A 10 -1.55 -4.63 12.03
CA ALA A 10 -2.04 -3.32 11.61
C ALA A 10 -2.84 -2.62 12.73
N THR A 11 -3.75 -3.34 13.38
CA THR A 11 -4.58 -2.79 14.47
C THR A 11 -3.74 -2.39 15.67
N LYS A 12 -2.73 -3.19 16.03
CA LYS A 12 -1.84 -2.91 17.17
C LYS A 12 -0.91 -1.73 16.90
N ASN A 13 -0.50 -1.52 15.65
CA ASN A 13 0.50 -0.52 15.27
C ASN A 13 -0.09 0.59 14.40
N GLY A 14 -1.38 0.92 14.53
CA GLY A 14 -2.08 1.82 13.61
C GLY A 14 -1.49 3.23 13.46
N ALA A 15 -0.65 3.68 14.42
CA ALA A 15 0.05 4.95 14.33
C ALA A 15 1.24 4.94 13.35
N THR A 16 1.84 3.77 13.08
CA THR A 16 3.03 3.63 12.23
C THR A 16 2.82 2.70 11.06
N PHE A 17 1.88 1.75 11.15
CA PHE A 17 1.54 0.84 10.07
C PHE A 17 0.91 1.62 8.92
N PRO A 18 1.23 1.28 7.65
CA PRO A 18 0.70 2.01 6.50
C PRO A 18 -0.83 2.00 6.46
N SER A 19 -1.40 3.14 6.09
CA SER A 19 -2.84 3.28 5.85
C SER A 19 -3.30 2.33 4.74
N ALA A 20 -4.51 1.81 4.89
CA ALA A 20 -5.12 1.01 3.83
C ALA A 20 -5.51 1.93 2.66
N VAL A 21 -5.30 1.44 1.44
CA VAL A 21 -5.85 2.04 0.21
C VAL A 21 -7.38 1.97 0.24
N HIS A 22 -7.91 0.90 0.85
CA HIS A 22 -9.33 0.73 1.08
C HIS A 22 -9.57 0.19 2.49
N GLU A 23 -10.29 0.94 3.31
CA GLU A 23 -10.78 0.50 4.61
C GLU A 23 -12.16 -0.15 4.46
N GLY A 24 -12.20 -1.46 4.21
CA GLY A 24 -13.44 -2.24 4.08
C GLY A 24 -13.30 -3.68 4.55
N HIS A 25 -14.22 -4.54 4.11
CA HIS A 25 -14.15 -5.99 4.33
C HIS A 25 -14.06 -6.73 2.98
N PRO A 26 -12.85 -7.00 2.47
CA PRO A 26 -11.54 -6.87 3.12
C PRO A 26 -10.90 -5.48 2.99
N SER A 27 -10.01 -5.15 3.93
CA SER A 27 -9.12 -3.99 3.81
C SER A 27 -7.99 -4.30 2.82
N ILE A 28 -7.54 -3.28 2.09
CA ILE A 28 -6.55 -3.42 1.01
C ILE A 28 -5.37 -2.50 1.30
N TRP A 29 -4.16 -3.03 1.28
CA TRP A 29 -2.91 -2.27 1.41
C TRP A 29 -2.04 -2.43 0.17
N HIS A 30 -1.18 -1.46 -0.10
CA HIS A 30 -0.04 -1.69 -0.98
C HIS A 30 0.93 -2.66 -0.33
N LEU A 31 1.25 -3.75 -1.04
CA LEU A 31 2.13 -4.79 -0.51
C LEU A 31 3.53 -4.23 -0.17
N SER A 32 4.07 -3.34 -1.00
CA SER A 32 5.37 -2.71 -0.76
C SER A 32 5.43 -1.99 0.59
N ASP A 33 4.40 -1.21 0.92
CA ASP A 33 4.38 -0.42 2.16
C ASP A 33 4.31 -1.34 3.39
N ALA A 34 3.49 -2.39 3.31
CA ALA A 34 3.38 -3.36 4.38
C ALA A 34 4.70 -4.15 4.56
N LEU A 35 5.36 -4.55 3.47
CA LEU A 35 6.62 -5.28 3.53
C LEU A 35 7.79 -4.41 4.03
N SER A 36 7.89 -3.16 3.58
CA SER A 36 8.88 -2.20 4.09
C SER A 36 8.72 -2.00 5.59
N TRP A 37 7.49 -1.75 6.05
CA TRP A 37 7.20 -1.60 7.47
C TRP A 37 7.58 -2.84 8.27
N LEU A 38 7.26 -4.04 7.77
CA LEU A 38 7.62 -5.30 8.41
C LEU A 38 9.16 -5.47 8.51
N ALA A 39 9.89 -5.16 7.44
CA ALA A 39 11.35 -5.24 7.45
C ALA A 39 11.97 -4.27 8.48
N GLU A 40 11.49 -3.03 8.53
CA GLU A 40 11.92 -2.00 9.50
C GLU A 40 11.66 -2.40 10.95
N HIS A 41 10.63 -3.22 11.20
CA HIS A 41 10.25 -3.68 12.53
C HIS A 41 10.78 -5.08 12.87
N GLY A 42 11.79 -5.56 12.13
CA GLY A 42 12.54 -6.79 12.45
C GLY A 42 11.87 -8.09 12.01
N TYR A 43 10.84 -8.03 11.17
CA TYR A 43 10.26 -9.24 10.58
C TYR A 43 11.10 -9.71 9.39
N ALA A 44 11.23 -11.03 9.26
CA ALA A 44 11.88 -11.61 8.10
C ALA A 44 11.04 -11.36 6.84
N VAL A 45 11.59 -10.54 5.94
CA VAL A 45 11.03 -10.23 4.62
C VAL A 45 12.07 -10.61 3.58
N ASP A 46 11.64 -11.36 2.57
CA ASP A 46 12.50 -11.71 1.44
C ASP A 46 12.81 -10.46 0.60
N ALA A 47 14.10 -10.20 0.37
CA ALA A 47 14.55 -8.98 -0.30
C ALA A 47 14.05 -8.90 -1.75
N ALA A 48 14.03 -10.02 -2.46
CA ALA A 48 13.51 -10.07 -3.82
C ALA A 48 12.01 -9.78 -3.86
N THR A 49 11.24 -10.30 -2.91
CA THR A 49 9.81 -10.00 -2.78
C THR A 49 9.57 -8.52 -2.49
N LEU A 50 10.37 -7.90 -1.62
CA LEU A 50 10.28 -6.47 -1.34
C LEU A 50 10.55 -5.64 -2.60
N GLU A 51 11.64 -5.94 -3.31
CA GLU A 51 12.00 -5.27 -4.57
C GLU A 51 10.91 -5.40 -5.63
N ILE A 52 10.42 -6.62 -5.87
CA ILE A 52 9.36 -6.90 -6.85
C ILE A 52 8.08 -6.16 -6.45
N SER A 53 7.73 -6.11 -5.17
CA SER A 53 6.54 -5.41 -4.70
C SER A 53 6.62 -3.89 -4.92
N ALA A 54 7.80 -3.31 -4.76
CA ALA A 54 8.05 -1.89 -5.03
C ALA A 54 7.91 -1.59 -6.53
N ALA A 55 8.61 -2.35 -7.38
CA ALA A 55 8.53 -2.21 -8.84
C ALA A 55 7.10 -2.40 -9.37
N ALA A 56 6.37 -3.40 -8.84
CA ALA A 56 4.98 -3.64 -9.21
C ALA A 56 4.07 -2.46 -8.84
N ARG A 57 4.29 -1.82 -7.69
CA ARG A 57 3.53 -0.64 -7.28
C ARG A 57 3.78 0.55 -8.20
N GLU A 58 5.03 0.81 -8.56
CA GLU A 58 5.39 1.90 -9.48
C GLU A 58 4.70 1.71 -10.83
N LEU A 59 4.78 0.50 -11.39
CA LEU A 59 4.13 0.16 -12.66
C LEU A 59 2.60 0.27 -12.58
N ASN A 60 2.00 -0.28 -11.52
CA ASN A 60 0.55 -0.21 -11.32
C ASN A 60 0.08 1.24 -11.24
N THR A 61 0.80 2.08 -10.52
CA THR A 61 0.51 3.52 -10.38
C THR A 61 0.62 4.21 -11.73
N ALA A 62 1.70 3.98 -12.48
CA ALA A 62 1.88 4.57 -13.81
C ALA A 62 0.77 4.14 -14.78
N ILE A 63 0.35 2.87 -14.76
CA ILE A 63 -0.76 2.38 -15.59
C ILE A 63 -2.07 3.06 -15.20
N GLN A 64 -2.38 3.20 -13.89
CA GLN A 64 -3.61 3.87 -13.47
C GLN A 64 -3.60 5.36 -13.78
N ALA A 65 -2.46 6.05 -13.58
CA ALA A 65 -2.32 7.46 -13.94
C ALA A 65 -2.59 7.69 -15.43
N ARG A 66 -2.12 6.79 -16.31
CA ARG A 66 -2.39 6.85 -17.75
C ARG A 66 -3.86 6.60 -18.12
N ARG A 67 -4.62 5.90 -17.27
CA ARG A 67 -6.06 5.65 -17.47
C ARG A 67 -6.93 6.82 -17.02
N LEU A 68 -6.38 7.71 -16.18
CA LEU A 68 -7.06 8.88 -15.70
C LEU A 68 -7.06 9.97 -16.79
N SER A 69 -8.23 10.53 -17.10
CA SER A 69 -8.29 11.69 -17.98
C SER A 69 -7.70 12.92 -17.28
N ALA A 70 -7.12 13.84 -18.04
CA ALA A 70 -6.55 15.07 -17.48
C ALA A 70 -7.59 15.92 -16.73
N ASP A 71 -8.84 15.96 -17.21
CA ASP A 71 -9.94 16.65 -16.54
C ASP A 71 -10.26 16.03 -15.17
N ARG A 72 -10.33 14.69 -15.11
CA ARG A 72 -10.60 13.98 -13.85
C ARG A 72 -9.42 14.07 -12.88
N SER A 73 -8.18 14.09 -13.36
CA SER A 73 -7.00 14.33 -12.51
C SER A 73 -7.09 15.68 -11.82
N ARG A 74 -7.37 16.75 -12.58
CA ARG A 74 -7.54 18.10 -12.03
C ARG A 74 -8.69 18.19 -11.03
N GLU A 75 -9.82 17.54 -11.33
CA GLU A 75 -10.96 17.47 -10.42
C GLU A 75 -10.56 16.82 -9.08
N LEU A 76 -9.88 15.67 -9.13
CA LEU A 76 -9.42 14.97 -7.92
C LEU A 76 -8.38 15.77 -7.14
N GLU A 77 -7.41 16.41 -7.81
CA GLU A 77 -6.41 17.27 -7.18
C GLU A 77 -7.06 18.44 -6.41
N SER A 78 -8.15 19.00 -6.95
CA SER A 78 -8.89 20.08 -6.28
C SER A 78 -9.58 19.66 -4.98
N LEU A 79 -9.90 18.37 -4.83
CA LEU A 79 -10.50 17.82 -3.61
C LEU A 79 -9.47 17.52 -2.51
N MET A 80 -8.18 17.54 -2.84
CA MET A 80 -7.08 17.23 -1.92
C MET A 80 -6.39 18.48 -1.35
N ALA A 81 -6.71 19.68 -1.87
CA ALA A 81 -6.15 20.97 -1.47
C ALA A 81 -6.98 21.64 -0.37
#